data_AF-A0A960U240-F1
#
_entry.id   AF-A0A960U240-F1
#
_cell.length_a   1.000
_cell.length_b   1.000
_cell.length_c   1.000
_cell.angle_alpha   90.00
_cell.angle_beta   90.00
_cell.angle_gamma   90.00
#
_symmetry.space_group_name_H-M   'P 1'
#
loop_
_entity.id
_entity.type
_entity.pdbx_description
1 polymer ?
#
loop_
_entity_poly.entity_id
_entity_poly.type
_entity_poly.pdbx_seq_one_letter_code
_entity_poly.pdbx_strand_id
1 'polypeptide(L)'
;PGMGEAQAVPYLMGHVPEGVTAGTHYLQAISTGAVFMGAVTYIGNAPNFMVKAIAEEGGVPMPSFFGYMLRFSIPFLVVNFIILSLIFF
;
A
#
# COMPACT_ATOMS: atom_id res chain seq x y z
N PRO A 1 2.44 18.08 -16.16
CA PRO A 1 1.02 17.80 -15.81
C PRO A 1 0.72 16.30 -15.96
N GLY A 2 0.06 15.67 -14.98
CA GLY A 2 -0.26 14.25 -15.01
C GLY A 2 -1.42 13.94 -15.97
N MET A 3 -1.40 12.77 -16.60
CA MET A 3 -2.55 12.23 -17.34
C MET A 3 -3.69 11.93 -16.37
N GLY A 4 -4.93 12.28 -16.74
CA GLY A 4 -6.11 11.88 -15.99
C GLY A 4 -6.33 10.36 -16.05
N GLU A 5 -6.97 9.78 -15.03
CA GLU A 5 -7.17 8.34 -14.89
C GLU A 5 -7.84 7.70 -16.12
N ALA A 6 -8.86 8.38 -16.67
CA ALA A 6 -9.56 7.97 -17.88
C ALA A 6 -8.66 7.87 -19.13
N GLN A 7 -7.52 8.56 -19.13
CA GLN A 7 -6.51 8.51 -20.19
C GLN A 7 -5.35 7.58 -19.82
N ALA A 8 -4.97 7.52 -18.54
CA ALA A 8 -3.87 6.71 -18.05
C ALA A 8 -4.18 5.21 -18.11
N VAL A 9 -5.41 4.79 -17.75
CA VAL A 9 -5.78 3.37 -17.74
C VAL A 9 -5.74 2.77 -19.15
N PRO A 10 -6.37 3.37 -20.19
CA PRO A 10 -6.23 2.88 -21.56
C PRO A 10 -4.82 3.01 -22.11
N TYR A 11 -4.06 4.04 -21.71
CA TYR A 11 -2.66 4.20 -22.13
C TYR A 11 -1.77 3.06 -21.61
N LEU A 12 -1.89 2.72 -20.32
CA LEU A 12 -1.18 1.62 -19.68
C LEU A 12 -1.61 0.24 -20.21
N MET A 13 -2.88 0.12 -20.62
CA MET A 13 -3.41 -1.11 -21.21
C MET A 13 -3.19 -1.21 -22.73
N GLY A 14 -2.97 -0.10 -23.43
CA GLY A 14 -2.96 0.00 -24.90
C GLY A 14 -1.58 0.05 -25.56
N HIS A 15 -0.49 0.32 -24.83
CA HIS A 15 0.89 0.26 -25.36
C HIS A 15 1.46 -1.17 -25.43
N VAL A 16 0.56 -2.15 -25.53
CA VAL A 16 0.89 -3.56 -25.40
C VAL A 16 0.69 -4.22 -26.76
N PRO A 17 1.74 -4.77 -27.39
CA PRO A 17 1.61 -5.50 -28.65
C PRO A 17 0.55 -6.60 -28.52
N GLU A 18 -0.31 -6.75 -29.54
CA GLU A 18 -1.30 -7.82 -29.58
C GLU A 18 -0.63 -9.19 -29.34
N GLY A 19 -1.04 -9.87 -28.27
CA GLY A 19 -0.50 -11.17 -27.85
C GLY A 19 0.40 -11.14 -26.60
N VAL A 20 0.73 -9.96 -26.05
CA VAL A 20 1.51 -9.85 -24.80
C VAL A 20 0.58 -9.46 -23.64
N THR A 21 0.66 -10.16 -22.52
CA THR A 21 -0.06 -9.88 -21.26
C THR A 21 0.47 -8.64 -20.50
N ALA A 22 1.05 -7.65 -21.17
CA ALA A 22 1.78 -6.56 -20.49
C ALA A 22 0.86 -5.62 -19.68
N GLY A 23 -0.38 -5.41 -20.12
CA GLY A 23 -1.37 -4.66 -19.33
C GLY A 23 -1.70 -5.34 -18.00
N THR A 24 -1.71 -6.68 -17.99
CA THR A 24 -1.88 -7.49 -16.78
C THR A 24 -0.71 -7.31 -15.80
N HIS A 25 0.53 -7.21 -16.30
CA HIS A 25 1.69 -7.00 -15.44
C HIS A 25 1.69 -5.63 -14.75
N TYR A 26 1.30 -4.56 -15.46
CA TYR A 26 1.16 -3.24 -14.83
C TYR A 26 0.04 -3.21 -13.79
N LEU A 27 -1.12 -3.79 -14.12
CA LEU A 27 -2.22 -3.88 -13.17
C LEU A 27 -1.82 -4.70 -11.94
N GLN A 28 -1.18 -5.85 -12.13
CA GLN A 28 -0.67 -6.67 -11.04
C GLN A 28 0.35 -5.92 -10.18
N ALA A 29 1.30 -5.20 -10.78
CA ALA A 29 2.29 -4.40 -10.05
C ALA A 29 1.63 -3.28 -9.22
N ILE A 30 0.66 -2.57 -9.79
CA ILE A 30 -0.08 -1.52 -9.08
C ILE A 30 -0.94 -2.13 -7.95
N SER A 31 -1.67 -3.20 -8.23
CA SER A 31 -2.52 -3.88 -7.24
C SER A 31 -1.71 -4.44 -6.08
N THR A 32 -0.61 -5.14 -6.36
CA THR A 32 0.28 -5.68 -5.32
C THR A 32 0.93 -4.55 -4.52
N GLY A 33 1.42 -3.50 -5.18
CA GLY A 33 1.97 -2.32 -4.51
C GLY A 33 0.96 -1.64 -3.59
N ALA A 34 -0.28 -1.44 -4.04
CA ALA A 34 -1.35 -0.85 -3.23
C ALA A 34 -1.67 -1.70 -1.99
N VAL A 35 -1.77 -3.03 -2.13
CA VAL A 35 -2.05 -3.94 -1.02
C VAL A 35 -0.89 -3.97 -0.01
N PHE A 36 0.35 -4.13 -0.47
CA PHE A 36 1.52 -4.20 0.42
C PHE A 36 1.78 -2.89 1.15
N MET A 37 1.58 -1.74 0.50
CA MET A 37 1.78 -0.43 1.12
C MET A 37 0.59 0.03 1.97
N GLY A 38 -0.60 -0.54 1.77
CA GLY A 38 -1.80 -0.16 2.52
C GLY A 38 -1.70 -0.41 4.03
N ALA A 39 -0.87 -1.37 4.46
CA ALA A 39 -0.66 -1.68 5.88
C ALA A 39 0.43 -0.81 6.54
N VAL A 40 1.20 -0.05 5.76
CA VAL A 40 2.40 0.65 6.26
C VAL A 40 2.03 1.86 7.12
N THR A 41 0.86 2.47 6.95
CA THR A 41 0.41 3.60 7.77
C THR A 41 -1.08 3.59 8.02
N TYR A 42 -1.52 4.41 8.97
CA TYR A 42 -2.95 4.57 9.25
C TYR A 42 -3.75 5.23 8.12
N ILE A 43 -3.10 5.88 7.15
CA ILE A 43 -3.78 6.42 5.96
C ILE A 43 -3.81 5.42 4.79
N GLY A 44 -3.12 4.28 4.91
CA GLY A 44 -2.90 3.37 3.79
C GLY A 44 -4.15 2.58 3.35
N ASN A 45 -5.13 2.40 4.24
CA ASN A 45 -6.41 1.79 3.90
C ASN A 45 -7.54 2.30 4.81
N ALA A 46 -8.79 2.09 4.38
CA ALA A 46 -9.98 2.58 5.09
C ALA A 46 -10.12 2.02 6.52
N PRO A 47 -9.93 0.70 6.78
CA PRO A 47 -9.96 0.17 8.14
C PRO A 47 -8.94 0.80 9.09
N ASN A 48 -7.69 0.99 8.68
CA ASN A 48 -6.66 1.61 9.52
C ASN A 48 -6.99 3.08 9.81
N PHE A 49 -7.56 3.78 8.83
CA PHE A 49 -8.00 5.16 9.01
C PHE A 49 -9.15 5.26 10.02
N MET A 50 -10.07 4.30 9.99
CA MET A 50 -11.13 4.18 10.98
C MET A 50 -10.59 3.93 12.39
N VAL A 51 -9.62 3.01 12.55
CA VAL A 51 -8.98 2.76 13.86
C VAL A 51 -8.28 4.01 14.38
N LYS A 52 -7.61 4.76 13.50
CA LYS A 52 -6.96 6.03 13.85
C LYS A 52 -7.98 7.08 14.33
N ALA A 53 -9.14 7.18 13.67
CA ALA A 53 -10.20 8.09 14.11
C ALA A 53 -10.74 7.72 15.51
N ILE A 54 -10.99 6.43 15.76
CA ILE A 54 -11.44 5.94 17.09
C ILE A 54 -10.39 6.23 18.17
N ALA A 55 -9.10 6.04 17.86
CA ALA A 55 -8.01 6.34 18.79
C ALA A 55 -7.93 7.85 19.12
N GLU A 56 -8.09 8.71 18.12
CA GLU A 56 -8.13 10.17 18.30
C GLU A 56 -9.35 10.62 19.11
N GLU A 57 -10.54 10.05 18.85
CA GLU A 57 -11.76 10.29 19.66
C GLU A 57 -11.57 9.83 21.11
N GLY A 58 -10.82 8.75 21.33
CA GLY A 58 -10.44 8.26 22.66
C GLY A 58 -9.34 9.07 23.37
N GLY A 59 -8.84 10.15 22.75
CA GLY A 59 -7.81 11.01 23.33
C GLY A 59 -6.38 10.44 23.25
N VAL A 60 -6.15 9.41 22.42
CA VAL A 60 -4.82 8.85 22.20
C VAL A 60 -4.05 9.73 21.21
N PRO A 61 -2.87 10.28 21.57
CA PRO A 61 -2.08 11.10 20.66
C PRO A 61 -1.50 10.23 19.54
N MET A 62 -2.02 10.41 18.32
CA MET A 62 -1.54 9.68 17.15
C MET A 62 -0.24 10.31 16.60
N PRO A 63 0.77 9.50 16.25
CA PRO A 63 2.01 10.00 15.66
C PRO A 63 1.76 10.54 14.25
N SER A 64 2.65 11.42 13.78
CA SER A 64 2.66 11.87 12.37
C SER A 64 2.89 10.70 11.41
N PHE A 65 2.60 10.89 10.11
CA PHE A 65 2.76 9.85 9.08
C PHE A 65 4.12 9.14 9.14
N PHE A 66 5.21 9.89 9.06
CA PHE A 66 6.57 9.33 9.15
C PHE A 66 6.92 8.85 10.56
N GLY A 67 6.36 9.50 11.60
CA GLY A 67 6.51 9.04 12.98
C GLY A 67 5.91 7.66 13.21
N TYR A 68 4.75 7.37 12.59
CA TYR A 68 4.10 6.06 12.63
C TYR A 68 4.98 4.99 11.95
N MET A 69 5.51 5.31 10.76
CA MET A 69 6.36 4.39 10.00
C MET A 69 7.61 3.98 10.76
N LEU A 70 8.35 4.95 11.31
CA LEU A 70 9.64 4.68 11.95
C LEU A 70 9.48 4.02 13.33
N ARG A 71 8.47 4.44 14.10
CA ARG A 71 8.28 3.98 15.48
C ARG A 71 7.51 2.67 15.58
N PHE A 72 6.61 2.41 14.64
CA PHE A 72 5.71 1.25 14.69
C PHE A 72 5.86 0.38 13.44
N SER A 73 5.51 0.89 12.26
CA SER A 73 5.36 0.02 11.08
C SER A 73 6.63 -0.73 10.71
N ILE A 74 7.78 -0.06 10.59
CA ILE A 74 9.04 -0.70 10.19
C ILE A 74 9.49 -1.72 11.24
N PRO A 75 9.62 -1.36 12.53
CA PRO A 75 10.02 -2.33 13.56
C PRO A 75 9.09 -3.55 13.64
N PHE A 76 7.77 -3.38 13.55
CA PHE A 76 6.85 -4.50 13.68
C PHE A 76 6.71 -5.31 12.40
N LEU A 77 6.51 -4.67 11.25
CA LEU A 77 6.25 -5.36 9.98
C LEU A 77 7.51 -6.05 9.45
N VAL A 78 8.68 -5.40 9.50
CA VAL A 78 9.93 -6.00 8.98
C VAL A 78 10.34 -7.19 9.84
N VAL A 79 10.27 -7.06 11.17
CA VAL A 79 10.60 -8.16 12.07
C VAL A 79 9.64 -9.33 11.88
N ASN A 80 8.33 -9.08 11.80
CA ASN A 80 7.36 -10.16 11.51
C ASN A 80 7.64 -10.81 10.15
N PHE A 81 7.90 -10.00 9.12
CA PHE A 81 8.20 -10.50 7.78
C PHE A 81 9.41 -11.42 7.78
N ILE A 82 10.51 -11.05 8.45
CA ILE A 82 11.70 -11.88 8.58
C ILE A 82 11.38 -13.18 9.33
N ILE A 83 10.71 -13.10 10.48
CA ILE A 83 10.39 -14.28 11.31
C ILE A 83 9.52 -15.27 10.53
N LEU A 84 8.43 -14.79 9.93
CA LEU A 84 7.52 -15.63 9.15
C LEU A 84 8.23 -16.22 7.92
N SER A 85 9.10 -15.45 7.27
CA SER A 85 9.88 -15.94 6.14
C SER A 85 10.76 -17.12 6.54
N LEU A 86 11.48 -17.02 7.67
CA LEU A 86 12.36 -18.10 8.15
C LEU A 86 11.63 -19.36 8.64
N ILE A 87 10.37 -19.23 9.07
CA ILE A 87 9.57 -20.36 9.56
C ILE A 87 8.91 -21.12 8.41
N PHE A 88 8.43 -20.40 7.39
CA PHE A 88 7.57 -20.97 6.34
C PHE A 88 8.24 -21.17 4.98
N PHE A 89 9.46 -20.66 4.77
CA PHE A 89 10.23 -20.77 3.51
C PHE A 89 11.68 -21.17 3.76
#